data_AF-A0A1Y1WAI4-F1
#
_entry.id   AF-A0A1Y1WAI4-F1
#
_cell.length_a   1.000
_cell.length_b   1.000
_cell.length_c   1.000
_cell.angle_alpha   90.00
_cell.angle_beta   90.00
_cell.angle_gamma   90.00
#
_symmetry.space_group_name_H-M   'P 1'
#
loop_
_entity.id
_entity.type
_entity.pdbx_description
1 polymer ?
#
loop_
_entity_poly.entity_id
_entity_poly.type
_entity_poly.pdbx_seq_one_letter_code
_entity_poly.pdbx_strand_id
1 'polypeptide(L)'
;MLSSKEENTKLFFKELNNNPCNIELLCSLSKKGIFLFDILYKYENIKYHEYVVDLSLENDQYFMIYNDRQYKRFIELMKLYKIKSKEKHFAIDLYFGLAIPNEFFISKLINDEDFLINLYGTDFTDSILYFLLKYNYISSSIFQMFKNDYYCFESTITYIIFIDMIYLKNEQYDLTKMNKFINSKVFFNYILGVGRNIEGLEFIINNIIDKIEDNYCYDEIRIGYKYPLEILKKYSNKLYKPNILYFKHPNKYIESVINNKYGDKGLKRIHTYLKYDGMISSINDLCQPFDIYKKPETYSNYKLLNDNIYKEKDCNHYKLYENSELWMGNKDLFNLNFNMKRYDFDDDDDDIYEYSYEMLLNLSDTFIEKYLNDIELLKILKDYNYIIDKYNNDNLLQSNYLYYISVKCCILGSLIYNDHNKFIIYILTQMINHYEHINMYYKPQENEIYFYNNGGRNDDWPFSLSKMIWETVWGITNKKSESIFWFDPNAPESDQY
;
A
#
# COMPACT_ATOMS: atom_id res chain seq x y z
N MET A 1 32.00 10.02 20.30
CA MET A 1 30.70 10.35 20.92
C MET A 1 29.62 9.73 20.08
N LEU A 2 28.70 9.01 20.70
CA LEU A 2 27.45 8.56 20.07
C LEU A 2 26.56 9.79 19.83
N SER A 3 25.64 9.74 18.87
CA SER A 3 24.61 10.78 18.79
C SER A 3 23.64 10.64 19.97
N SER A 4 22.94 11.72 20.33
CA SER A 4 21.89 11.65 21.36
C SER A 4 20.82 10.59 21.03
N LYS A 5 20.54 10.38 19.73
CA LYS A 5 19.61 9.36 19.24
C LYS A 5 20.09 7.93 19.52
N GLU A 6 21.38 7.65 19.35
CA GLU A 6 22.00 6.35 19.69
C GLU A 6 21.94 6.07 21.20
N GLU A 7 22.23 7.08 22.03
CA GLU A 7 22.16 6.95 23.49
C GLU A 7 20.72 6.71 23.95
N ASN A 8 19.76 7.47 23.42
CA ASN A 8 18.33 7.24 23.68
C ASN A 8 17.89 5.84 23.25
N THR A 9 18.37 5.36 22.10
CA THR A 9 18.06 4.01 21.60
C THR A 9 18.57 2.94 22.57
N LYS A 10 19.79 3.08 23.08
CA LYS A 10 20.36 2.15 24.07
C LYS A 10 19.56 2.16 25.37
N LEU A 11 19.17 3.34 25.85
CA LEU A 11 18.31 3.47 27.04
C LEU A 11 16.93 2.87 26.81
N PHE A 12 16.34 3.07 25.63
CA PHE A 12 15.02 2.57 25.27
C PHE A 12 15.00 1.04 25.31
N PHE A 13 15.93 0.37 24.63
CA PHE A 13 16.00 -1.10 24.65
C PHE A 13 16.42 -1.66 26.02
N LYS A 14 17.20 -0.92 26.81
CA LYS A 14 17.49 -1.31 28.20
C LYS A 14 16.21 -1.31 29.03
N GLU A 15 15.40 -0.25 28.94
CA GLU A 15 14.14 -0.13 29.67
C GLU A 15 13.10 -1.14 29.17
N LEU A 16 13.02 -1.38 27.87
CA LEU A 16 12.09 -2.34 27.26
C LEU A 16 12.28 -3.77 27.79
N ASN A 17 13.52 -4.12 28.15
CA ASN A 17 13.89 -5.41 28.72
C ASN A 17 13.68 -5.50 30.24
N ASN A 18 13.29 -4.41 30.93
CA ASN A 18 12.94 -4.44 32.34
C ASN A 18 11.55 -5.05 32.55
N ASN A 19 11.34 -5.69 33.71
CA ASN A 19 10.02 -6.18 34.12
C ASN A 19 9.71 -5.74 35.57
N PRO A 20 8.73 -4.83 35.79
CA PRO A 20 7.93 -4.15 34.78
C PRO A 20 8.75 -3.11 33.99
N CYS A 21 8.33 -2.82 32.75
CA CYS A 21 8.90 -1.72 31.98
C CYS A 21 8.17 -0.40 32.28
N ASN A 22 8.91 0.71 32.32
CA ASN A 22 8.38 2.05 32.51
C ASN A 22 7.97 2.65 31.17
N ILE A 23 6.67 2.61 30.87
CA ILE A 23 6.12 3.09 29.60
C ILE A 23 6.30 4.60 29.41
N GLU A 24 6.17 5.40 30.47
CA GLU A 24 6.36 6.85 30.37
C GLU A 24 7.79 7.20 29.94
N LEU A 25 8.77 6.45 30.46
CA LEU A 25 10.17 6.59 30.06
C LEU A 25 10.37 6.20 28.58
N LEU A 26 9.76 5.10 28.12
CA LEU A 26 9.83 4.68 26.72
C LEU A 26 9.25 5.75 25.79
N CYS A 27 8.07 6.30 26.10
CA CYS A 27 7.45 7.39 25.34
C CYS A 27 8.31 8.68 25.37
N SER A 28 8.90 9.01 26.52
CA SER A 28 9.80 10.18 26.63
C SER A 28 11.05 10.04 25.75
N LEU A 29 11.64 8.84 25.71
CA LEU A 29 12.79 8.53 24.87
C LEU A 29 12.42 8.55 23.39
N SER A 30 11.28 7.95 23.01
CA SER A 30 10.75 7.96 21.64
C SER A 30 10.63 9.39 21.08
N LYS A 31 10.00 10.29 21.85
CA LYS A 31 9.84 11.71 21.47
C LYS A 31 11.16 12.47 21.35
N LYS A 32 12.19 12.06 22.10
CA LYS A 32 13.55 12.61 21.97
C LYS A 32 14.31 12.03 20.77
N GLY A 33 13.72 11.07 20.05
CA GLY A 33 14.25 10.37 18.91
C GLY A 33 15.03 9.12 19.28
N ILE A 34 14.62 7.99 18.70
CA ILE A 34 15.29 6.67 18.80
C ILE A 34 15.37 6.00 17.42
N PHE A 35 16.17 4.94 17.32
CA PHE A 35 16.11 3.98 16.22
C PHE A 35 15.33 2.74 16.68
N LEU A 36 14.06 2.64 16.29
CA LEU A 36 13.22 1.50 16.65
C LEU A 36 13.39 0.35 15.64
N PHE A 37 14.54 -0.33 15.72
CA PHE A 37 14.97 -1.31 14.72
C PHE A 37 14.47 -2.74 14.94
N ASP A 38 13.84 -3.04 16.08
CA ASP A 38 13.32 -4.36 16.43
C ASP A 38 11.86 -4.21 16.90
N ILE A 39 11.01 -5.18 16.54
CA ILE A 39 9.56 -4.98 16.60
C ILE A 39 9.03 -5.11 18.01
N LEU A 40 8.26 -4.12 18.45
CA LEU A 40 7.74 -4.05 19.82
C LEU A 40 6.83 -5.22 20.21
N TYR A 41 6.08 -5.80 19.27
CA TYR A 41 5.19 -6.93 19.60
C TYR A 41 5.95 -8.22 19.98
N LYS A 42 7.27 -8.28 19.84
CA LYS A 42 8.11 -9.37 20.34
C LYS A 42 8.39 -9.30 21.84
N TYR A 43 8.13 -8.15 22.46
CA TYR A 43 8.47 -7.88 23.85
C TYR A 43 7.22 -7.99 24.71
N GLU A 44 7.08 -9.08 25.47
CA GLU A 44 5.89 -9.34 26.30
C GLU A 44 5.57 -8.20 27.29
N ASN A 45 6.58 -7.45 27.74
CA ASN A 45 6.42 -6.30 28.64
C ASN A 45 5.59 -5.16 28.04
N ILE A 46 5.53 -5.05 26.71
CA ILE A 46 4.83 -3.95 26.01
C ILE A 46 3.83 -4.44 24.96
N LYS A 47 3.95 -5.68 24.47
CA LYS A 47 3.21 -6.23 23.33
C LYS A 47 1.70 -5.94 23.33
N TYR A 48 1.06 -5.97 24.50
CA TYR A 48 -0.38 -5.75 24.66
C TYR A 48 -0.74 -4.34 25.15
N HIS A 49 0.25 -3.48 25.37
CA HIS A 49 0.04 -2.10 25.80
C HIS A 49 -0.40 -1.22 24.62
N GLU A 50 -1.31 -0.27 24.86
CA GLU A 50 -1.83 0.63 23.83
C GLU A 50 -0.76 1.54 23.21
N TYR A 51 0.17 2.06 24.04
CA TYR A 51 1.33 2.83 23.59
C TYR A 51 2.29 2.14 22.61
N VAL A 52 2.15 0.83 22.33
CA VAL A 52 2.83 0.22 21.17
C VAL A 52 2.48 0.97 19.89
N VAL A 53 1.21 1.36 19.74
CA VAL A 53 0.73 2.08 18.56
C VAL A 53 1.42 3.44 18.46
N ASP A 54 1.45 4.22 19.53
CA ASP A 54 2.15 5.50 19.59
C ASP A 54 3.63 5.37 19.23
N LEU A 55 4.33 4.46 19.92
CA LEU A 55 5.78 4.26 19.73
C LEU A 55 6.11 3.81 18.31
N SER A 56 5.30 2.92 17.73
CA SER A 56 5.51 2.42 16.38
C SER A 56 5.21 3.49 15.31
N LEU A 57 4.15 4.28 15.45
CA LEU A 57 3.84 5.38 14.54
C LEU A 57 4.87 6.51 14.64
N GLU A 58 5.28 6.90 15.85
CA GLU A 58 6.32 7.93 16.08
C GLU A 58 7.68 7.54 15.47
N ASN A 59 7.98 6.25 15.38
CA ASN A 59 9.25 5.73 14.87
C ASN A 59 9.13 4.98 13.54
N ASP A 60 8.01 5.12 12.85
CA ASP A 60 7.79 4.62 11.49
C ASP A 60 8.04 3.10 11.35
N GLN A 61 7.57 2.33 12.34
CA GLN A 61 7.71 0.87 12.47
C GLN A 61 6.36 0.16 12.32
N TYR A 62 6.35 -1.05 11.75
CA TYR A 62 5.18 -1.93 11.77
C TYR A 62 4.76 -2.33 13.18
N PHE A 63 3.46 -2.50 13.38
CA PHE A 63 2.90 -2.98 14.64
C PHE A 63 1.68 -3.87 14.42
N MET A 64 1.39 -4.72 15.41
CA MET A 64 0.20 -5.57 15.43
C MET A 64 -0.77 -5.06 16.49
N ILE A 65 -2.06 -5.15 16.20
CA ILE A 65 -3.13 -4.85 17.14
C ILE A 65 -3.71 -6.17 17.65
N TYR A 66 -3.65 -6.39 18.96
CA TYR A 66 -4.10 -7.62 19.61
C TYR A 66 -5.33 -7.43 20.50
N ASN A 67 -5.65 -6.19 20.86
CA ASN A 67 -6.74 -5.91 21.79
C ASN A 67 -7.43 -4.56 21.52
N ASP A 68 -8.57 -4.38 22.18
CA ASP A 68 -9.42 -3.20 22.01
C ASP A 68 -8.73 -1.88 22.40
N ARG A 69 -7.81 -1.91 23.38
CA ARG A 69 -7.12 -0.69 23.83
C ARG A 69 -6.18 -0.18 22.74
N GLN A 70 -5.41 -1.08 22.14
CA GLN A 70 -4.56 -0.77 20.98
C GLN A 70 -5.38 -0.28 19.79
N TYR A 71 -6.49 -0.96 19.49
CA TYR A 71 -7.36 -0.55 18.39
C TYR A 71 -7.94 0.85 18.59
N LYS A 72 -8.51 1.12 19.77
CA LYS A 72 -9.04 2.45 20.12
C LYS A 72 -7.96 3.53 19.98
N ARG A 73 -6.76 3.25 20.50
CA ARG A 73 -5.63 4.18 20.42
C ARG A 73 -5.23 4.46 18.97
N PHE A 74 -5.21 3.45 18.12
CA PHE A 74 -4.94 3.58 16.70
C PHE A 74 -5.97 4.48 16.00
N ILE A 75 -7.26 4.23 16.20
CA ILE A 75 -8.34 5.03 15.59
C ILE A 75 -8.30 6.49 16.06
N GLU A 76 -8.05 6.74 17.36
CA GLU A 76 -7.85 8.09 17.89
C GLU A 76 -6.72 8.83 17.18
N LEU A 77 -5.57 8.16 17.01
CA LEU A 77 -4.41 8.75 16.34
C LEU A 77 -4.71 9.01 14.86
N MET A 78 -5.37 8.09 14.15
CA MET A 78 -5.73 8.28 12.74
C MET A 78 -6.67 9.49 12.55
N LYS A 79 -7.66 9.66 13.43
CA LYS A 79 -8.54 10.86 13.44
C LYS A 79 -7.73 12.15 13.62
N LEU A 80 -6.76 12.15 14.54
CA LEU A 80 -5.88 13.30 14.77
C LEU A 80 -4.96 13.59 13.57
N TYR A 81 -4.41 12.56 12.92
CA TYR A 81 -3.56 12.73 11.75
C TYR A 81 -4.34 13.24 10.54
N LYS A 82 -5.59 12.82 10.34
CA LYS A 82 -6.46 13.35 9.28
C LYS A 82 -6.73 14.85 9.42
N ILE A 83 -6.94 15.33 10.65
CA ILE A 83 -7.10 16.77 10.91
C ILE A 83 -5.81 17.51 10.51
N LYS A 84 -4.64 16.97 10.90
CA LYS A 84 -3.34 17.55 10.55
C LYS A 84 -2.98 17.42 9.07
N SER A 85 -3.45 16.38 8.38
CA SER A 85 -3.13 16.15 6.97
C SER A 85 -3.81 17.18 6.07
N LYS A 86 -5.05 17.57 6.38
CA LYS A 86 -5.74 18.67 5.68
C LYS A 86 -4.98 20.00 5.77
N GLU A 87 -4.17 20.18 6.81
CA GLU A 87 -3.35 21.38 6.99
C GLU A 87 -1.95 21.28 6.35
N LYS A 88 -1.45 20.06 6.06
CA LYS A 88 -0.03 19.81 5.75
C LYS A 88 0.24 18.74 4.66
N HIS A 89 -0.78 18.26 3.95
CA HIS A 89 -0.70 17.19 2.95
C HIS A 89 0.01 15.91 3.46
N PHE A 90 -0.38 15.40 4.64
CA PHE A 90 0.13 14.10 5.12
C PHE A 90 -0.63 12.92 4.51
N ALA A 91 0.10 11.93 3.98
CA ALA A 91 -0.50 10.69 3.48
C ALA A 91 -0.89 9.78 4.66
N ILE A 92 -2.18 9.72 4.99
CA ILE A 92 -2.74 8.83 6.02
C ILE A 92 -2.46 7.36 5.70
N ASP A 93 -2.39 7.04 4.41
CA ASP A 93 -2.10 5.72 3.84
C ASP A 93 -0.76 5.16 4.31
N LEU A 94 0.22 6.02 4.54
CA LEU A 94 1.53 5.61 5.07
C LEU A 94 1.39 5.01 6.47
N TYR A 95 0.54 5.57 7.32
CA TYR A 95 0.35 5.10 8.69
C TYR A 95 -0.56 3.87 8.76
N PHE A 96 -1.59 3.80 7.92
CA PHE A 96 -2.37 2.57 7.74
C PHE A 96 -1.49 1.43 7.26
N GLY A 97 -0.57 1.71 6.33
CA GLY A 97 0.39 0.73 5.84
C GLY A 97 1.29 0.12 6.92
N LEU A 98 1.42 0.75 8.11
CA LEU A 98 2.20 0.21 9.24
C LEU A 98 1.42 -0.73 10.15
N ALA A 99 0.09 -0.64 10.19
CA ALA A 99 -0.71 -1.60 10.92
C ALA A 99 -0.69 -2.93 10.17
N ILE A 100 -0.13 -3.96 10.79
CA ILE A 100 -0.11 -5.30 10.19
C ILE A 100 -1.54 -5.84 10.21
N PRO A 101 -2.10 -6.24 9.06
CA PRO A 101 -3.46 -6.74 8.92
C PRO A 101 -3.61 -8.17 9.44
N ASN A 102 -3.45 -8.34 10.76
CA ASN A 102 -3.82 -9.58 11.45
C ASN A 102 -5.34 -9.71 11.58
N GLU A 103 -5.82 -10.93 11.83
CA GLU A 103 -7.25 -11.23 11.91
C GLU A 103 -7.99 -10.34 12.93
N PHE A 104 -7.38 -10.10 14.10
CA PHE A 104 -7.96 -9.24 15.13
C PHE A 104 -8.18 -7.81 14.60
N PHE A 105 -7.17 -7.21 13.94
CA PHE A 105 -7.30 -5.86 13.39
C PHE A 105 -8.40 -5.80 12.33
N ILE A 106 -8.39 -6.71 11.36
CA ILE A 106 -9.41 -6.76 10.31
C ILE A 106 -10.81 -6.93 10.93
N SER A 107 -10.97 -7.82 11.92
CA SER A 107 -12.25 -8.04 12.62
C SER A 107 -12.78 -6.77 13.28
N LYS A 108 -11.89 -5.89 13.76
CA LYS A 108 -12.28 -4.63 14.37
C LYS A 108 -12.63 -3.59 13.32
N LEU A 109 -11.82 -3.48 12.27
CA LEU A 109 -12.06 -2.56 11.16
C LEU A 109 -13.42 -2.75 10.52
N ILE A 110 -13.81 -4.00 10.23
CA ILE A 110 -15.09 -4.25 9.57
C ILE A 110 -16.30 -3.88 10.44
N ASN A 111 -16.13 -3.83 11.76
CA ASN A 111 -17.20 -3.56 12.72
C ASN A 111 -17.19 -2.10 13.22
N ASP A 112 -16.35 -1.24 12.64
CA ASP A 112 -16.19 0.15 13.04
C ASP A 112 -16.81 1.10 12.00
N GLU A 113 -18.07 1.45 12.23
CA GLU A 113 -18.81 2.36 11.33
C GLU A 113 -18.23 3.79 11.35
N ASP A 114 -17.72 4.25 12.49
CA ASP A 114 -17.10 5.57 12.63
C ASP A 114 -15.81 5.67 11.80
N PHE A 115 -15.11 4.57 11.65
CA PHE A 115 -13.89 4.48 10.86
C PHE A 115 -14.13 4.64 9.36
N LEU A 116 -15.24 4.11 8.83
CA LEU A 116 -15.58 4.21 7.41
C LEU A 116 -15.72 5.64 6.91
N ILE A 117 -16.33 6.49 7.73
CA ILE A 117 -16.49 7.93 7.47
C ILE A 117 -15.11 8.61 7.33
N ASN A 118 -14.08 8.03 7.94
CA ASN A 118 -12.74 8.58 7.97
C ASN A 118 -11.82 8.09 6.84
N LEU A 119 -12.18 7.04 6.09
CA LEU A 119 -11.33 6.40 5.08
C LEU A 119 -11.46 6.90 3.63
N TYR A 120 -12.38 7.82 3.33
CA TYR A 120 -12.58 8.34 1.96
C TYR A 120 -11.26 8.75 1.29
N GLY A 121 -10.91 8.07 0.17
CA GLY A 121 -9.80 8.42 -0.72
C GLY A 121 -8.42 7.83 -0.35
N THR A 122 -8.32 6.54 0.00
CA THR A 122 -7.04 5.91 0.39
C THR A 122 -6.64 4.77 -0.55
N ASP A 123 -5.36 4.71 -0.97
CA ASP A 123 -4.82 3.75 -1.96
C ASP A 123 -4.53 2.34 -1.38
N PHE A 124 -4.96 2.06 -0.14
CA PHE A 124 -4.63 0.83 0.59
C PHE A 124 -5.60 -0.35 0.32
N THR A 125 -6.54 -0.17 -0.59
CA THR A 125 -7.74 -1.01 -0.80
C THR A 125 -7.41 -2.43 -1.28
N ASP A 126 -6.46 -2.58 -2.20
CA ASP A 126 -6.01 -3.90 -2.71
C ASP A 126 -5.59 -4.86 -1.60
N SER A 127 -4.71 -4.38 -0.71
CA SER A 127 -4.16 -5.21 0.34
C SER A 127 -5.24 -5.61 1.35
N ILE A 128 -6.12 -4.67 1.70
CA ILE A 128 -7.28 -4.95 2.56
C ILE A 128 -8.21 -5.98 1.91
N LEU A 129 -8.49 -5.87 0.61
CA LEU A 129 -9.33 -6.83 -0.10
C LEU A 129 -8.74 -8.25 0.00
N TYR A 130 -7.43 -8.41 -0.16
CA TYR A 130 -6.75 -9.69 0.05
C TYR A 130 -6.92 -10.21 1.48
N PHE A 131 -6.73 -9.37 2.50
CA PHE A 131 -6.89 -9.81 3.89
C PHE A 131 -8.35 -10.09 4.27
N LEU A 132 -9.34 -9.43 3.67
CA LEU A 132 -10.74 -9.77 3.81
C LEU A 132 -11.04 -11.17 3.26
N LEU A 133 -10.48 -11.52 2.09
CA LEU A 133 -10.58 -12.88 1.55
C LEU A 133 -9.89 -13.89 2.48
N LYS A 134 -8.64 -13.61 2.89
CA LYS A 134 -7.83 -14.49 3.72
C LYS A 134 -8.51 -14.87 5.04
N TYR A 135 -9.19 -13.92 5.67
CA TYR A 135 -9.94 -14.13 6.91
C TYR A 135 -11.41 -14.50 6.70
N ASN A 136 -11.82 -14.84 5.46
CA ASN A 136 -13.17 -15.29 5.09
C ASN A 136 -14.29 -14.27 5.35
N TYR A 137 -13.98 -12.96 5.32
CA TYR A 137 -14.99 -11.90 5.38
C TYR A 137 -15.68 -11.68 4.05
N ILE A 138 -15.03 -12.02 2.94
CA ILE A 138 -15.62 -12.06 1.61
C ILE A 138 -15.40 -13.44 0.98
N SER A 139 -16.32 -13.85 0.09
CA SER A 139 -16.16 -15.08 -0.68
C SER A 139 -15.10 -14.92 -1.77
N SER A 140 -14.58 -16.05 -2.24
CA SER A 140 -13.73 -16.11 -3.44
C SER A 140 -14.44 -15.53 -4.68
N SER A 141 -15.77 -15.67 -4.77
CA SER A 141 -16.58 -15.10 -5.85
C SER A 141 -16.58 -13.56 -5.84
N ILE A 142 -16.73 -12.93 -4.67
CA ILE A 142 -16.62 -11.48 -4.52
C ILE A 142 -15.20 -11.03 -4.85
N PHE A 143 -14.18 -11.68 -4.29
CA PHE A 143 -12.80 -11.32 -4.56
C PHE A 143 -12.48 -11.41 -6.05
N GLN A 144 -12.90 -12.49 -6.74
CA GLN A 144 -12.70 -12.69 -8.17
C GLN A 144 -13.29 -11.56 -9.02
N MET A 145 -14.44 -11.01 -8.61
CA MET A 145 -15.14 -9.94 -9.34
C MET A 145 -14.55 -8.55 -9.09
N PHE A 146 -13.88 -8.32 -7.95
CA PHE A 146 -13.43 -6.99 -7.53
C PHE A 146 -11.91 -6.82 -7.46
N LYS A 147 -11.12 -7.89 -7.58
CA LYS A 147 -9.67 -7.80 -7.72
C LYS A 147 -9.29 -7.02 -8.99
N ASN A 148 -8.09 -6.45 -8.98
CA ASN A 148 -7.49 -5.87 -10.16
C ASN A 148 -6.98 -6.98 -11.11
N ASP A 149 -7.44 -6.97 -12.36
CA ASP A 149 -7.11 -7.95 -13.40
C ASP A 149 -5.97 -7.52 -14.33
N TYR A 150 -5.65 -6.22 -14.36
CA TYR A 150 -4.77 -5.65 -15.38
C TYR A 150 -3.35 -5.42 -14.87
N TYR A 151 -3.21 -4.74 -13.73
CA TYR A 151 -1.91 -4.33 -13.20
C TYR A 151 -1.94 -4.21 -11.68
N CYS A 152 -1.71 -5.30 -10.95
CA CYS A 152 -1.37 -5.14 -9.55
C CYS A 152 0.03 -4.53 -9.44
N PHE A 153 0.15 -3.40 -8.75
CA PHE A 153 1.44 -2.79 -8.48
C PHE A 153 2.37 -3.80 -7.79
N GLU A 154 3.63 -3.90 -8.24
CA GLU A 154 4.65 -4.76 -7.65
C GLU A 154 4.80 -4.49 -6.15
N SER A 155 4.64 -3.22 -5.76
CA SER A 155 4.67 -2.77 -4.37
C SER A 155 3.58 -3.43 -3.54
N THR A 156 2.35 -3.54 -4.06
CA THR A 156 1.21 -4.17 -3.39
C THR A 156 1.42 -5.67 -3.21
N ILE A 157 1.81 -6.38 -4.28
CA ILE A 157 2.11 -7.82 -4.21
C ILE A 157 3.27 -8.08 -3.26
N THR A 158 4.36 -7.30 -3.38
CA THR A 158 5.52 -7.42 -2.50
C THR A 158 5.12 -7.15 -1.06
N TYR A 159 4.28 -6.14 -0.80
CA TYR A 159 3.77 -5.84 0.54
C TYR A 159 2.98 -7.02 1.12
N ILE A 160 2.00 -7.55 0.39
CA ILE A 160 1.16 -8.66 0.88
C ILE A 160 2.02 -9.87 1.23
N ILE A 161 2.89 -10.30 0.31
CA ILE A 161 3.76 -11.47 0.49
C ILE A 161 4.72 -11.23 1.66
N PHE A 162 5.36 -10.07 1.72
CA PHE A 162 6.30 -9.71 2.78
C PHE A 162 5.64 -9.71 4.16
N ILE A 163 4.46 -9.08 4.28
CA ILE A 163 3.66 -9.06 5.51
C ILE A 163 3.30 -10.48 5.94
N ASP A 164 2.84 -11.30 4.99
CA ASP A 164 2.40 -12.64 5.31
C ASP A 164 3.56 -13.56 5.75
N MET A 165 4.66 -13.54 5.01
CA MET A 165 5.85 -14.33 5.31
C MET A 165 6.49 -13.98 6.64
N ILE A 166 6.75 -12.68 6.87
CA ILE A 166 7.63 -12.26 7.97
C ILE A 166 6.85 -12.05 9.26
N TYR A 167 5.69 -11.40 9.16
CA TYR A 167 4.97 -10.92 10.33
C TYR A 167 3.89 -11.90 10.73
N LEU A 168 3.02 -12.30 9.79
CA LEU A 168 1.94 -13.22 10.08
C LEU A 168 2.43 -14.68 10.18
N LYS A 169 3.52 -15.02 9.49
CA LYS A 169 4.17 -16.35 9.48
C LYS A 169 3.22 -17.49 9.11
N ASN A 170 2.21 -17.21 8.32
CA ASN A 170 1.15 -18.17 7.99
C ASN A 170 1.51 -19.03 6.77
N GLU A 171 2.37 -18.53 5.88
CA GLU A 171 2.64 -19.17 4.59
C GLU A 171 4.13 -19.25 4.28
N GLN A 172 4.52 -20.37 3.65
CA GLN A 172 5.83 -20.53 3.04
C GLN A 172 5.70 -20.23 1.55
N TYR A 173 6.18 -19.06 1.12
CA TYR A 173 6.25 -18.72 -0.29
C TYR A 173 7.55 -19.23 -0.89
N ASP A 174 7.46 -19.77 -2.11
CA ASP A 174 8.62 -20.17 -2.88
C ASP A 174 9.18 -18.97 -3.66
N LEU A 175 10.17 -18.32 -3.07
CA LEU A 175 10.83 -17.15 -3.64
C LEU A 175 11.54 -17.45 -4.97
N THR A 176 11.81 -18.71 -5.31
CA THR A 176 12.37 -19.06 -6.62
C THR A 176 11.34 -18.91 -7.74
N LYS A 177 10.06 -19.19 -7.44
CA LYS A 177 8.95 -18.97 -8.37
C LYS A 177 8.64 -17.49 -8.54
N MET A 178 8.69 -16.71 -7.46
CA MET A 178 8.46 -15.26 -7.51
C MET A 178 9.45 -14.55 -8.44
N ASN A 179 10.70 -15.00 -8.49
CA ASN A 179 11.73 -14.43 -9.35
C ASN A 179 11.42 -14.53 -10.86
N LYS A 180 10.46 -15.36 -11.27
CA LYS A 180 9.95 -15.40 -12.64
C LYS A 180 9.14 -14.13 -13.01
N PHE A 181 8.56 -13.48 -12.01
CA PHE A 181 7.62 -12.37 -12.17
C PHE A 181 8.22 -11.05 -11.68
N ILE A 182 8.93 -11.08 -10.55
CA ILE A 182 9.56 -9.90 -9.95
C ILE A 182 11.07 -10.12 -9.97
N ASN A 183 11.80 -9.23 -10.65
CA ASN A 183 13.26 -9.27 -10.65
C ASN A 183 13.78 -9.19 -9.20
N SER A 184 14.74 -10.05 -8.82
CA SER A 184 15.24 -10.09 -7.44
C SER A 184 15.75 -8.74 -6.95
N LYS A 185 16.38 -7.91 -7.80
CA LYS A 185 16.81 -6.55 -7.46
C LYS A 185 15.63 -5.63 -7.13
N VAL A 186 14.54 -5.74 -7.88
CA VAL A 186 13.30 -4.98 -7.65
C VAL A 186 12.67 -5.43 -6.34
N PHE A 187 12.52 -6.74 -6.13
CA PHE A 187 12.00 -7.32 -4.89
C PHE A 187 12.83 -6.92 -3.66
N PHE A 188 14.16 -6.96 -3.78
CA PHE A 188 15.10 -6.46 -2.77
C PHE A 188 14.86 -4.99 -2.43
N ASN A 189 14.74 -4.12 -3.43
CA ASN A 189 14.51 -2.68 -3.22
C ASN A 189 13.18 -2.42 -2.52
N TYR A 190 12.11 -3.12 -2.92
CA TYR A 190 10.83 -3.03 -2.24
C TYR A 190 10.93 -3.52 -0.80
N ILE A 191 11.57 -4.68 -0.54
CA ILE A 191 11.77 -5.18 0.82
C ILE A 191 12.68 -4.26 1.64
N LEU A 192 13.64 -3.55 1.06
CA LEU A 192 14.39 -2.55 1.83
C LEU A 192 13.52 -1.33 2.19
N GLY A 193 12.57 -0.96 1.32
CA GLY A 193 11.60 0.10 1.60
C GLY A 193 10.54 -0.31 2.63
N VAL A 194 9.99 -1.52 2.50
CA VAL A 194 8.98 -2.08 3.41
C VAL A 194 9.59 -2.84 4.59
N GLY A 195 10.88 -3.12 4.60
CA GLY A 195 11.61 -3.81 5.67
C GLY A 195 12.14 -2.82 6.68
N ARG A 196 11.27 -2.42 7.60
CA ARG A 196 11.51 -1.33 8.55
C ARG A 196 12.15 -1.79 9.86
N ASN A 197 12.66 -3.02 9.91
CA ASN A 197 13.27 -3.66 11.07
C ASN A 197 14.33 -4.71 10.65
N ILE A 198 15.00 -5.27 11.65
CA ILE A 198 16.06 -6.27 11.46
C ILE A 198 15.56 -7.51 10.71
N GLU A 199 14.32 -7.93 10.92
CA GLU A 199 13.73 -9.13 10.31
C GLU A 199 13.66 -9.02 8.79
N GLY A 200 13.31 -7.84 8.27
CA GLY A 200 13.37 -7.57 6.84
C GLY A 200 14.80 -7.66 6.29
N LEU A 201 15.79 -7.13 7.00
CA LEU A 201 17.20 -7.24 6.60
C LEU A 201 17.71 -8.68 6.62
N GLU A 202 17.36 -9.44 7.66
CA GLU A 202 17.73 -10.86 7.78
C GLU A 202 17.06 -11.71 6.72
N PHE A 203 15.80 -11.43 6.39
CA PHE A 203 15.09 -12.10 5.32
C PHE A 203 15.79 -11.90 3.97
N ILE A 204 16.18 -10.67 3.63
CA ILE A 204 16.92 -10.39 2.40
C ILE A 204 18.23 -11.20 2.35
N ILE A 205 19.03 -11.16 3.41
CA ILE A 205 20.32 -11.85 3.47
C ILE A 205 20.13 -13.35 3.28
N ASN A 206 19.12 -13.94 3.91
CA ASN A 206 18.98 -15.39 3.90
C ASN A 206 18.35 -15.93 2.61
N ASN A 207 17.65 -15.09 1.84
CA ASN A 207 16.78 -15.59 0.77
C ASN A 207 16.95 -14.93 -0.61
N ILE A 208 17.50 -13.72 -0.66
CA ILE A 208 17.49 -12.87 -1.85
C ILE A 208 18.91 -12.53 -2.32
N ILE A 209 19.82 -12.26 -1.38
CA ILE A 209 21.12 -11.65 -1.71
C ILE A 209 21.95 -12.45 -2.73
N ASP A 210 21.95 -13.77 -2.63
CA ASP A 210 22.71 -14.66 -3.53
C ASP A 210 22.14 -14.68 -4.96
N LYS A 211 20.92 -14.17 -5.16
CA LYS A 211 20.20 -14.20 -6.44
C LYS A 211 20.33 -12.92 -7.25
N ILE A 212 21.05 -11.92 -6.75
CA ILE A 212 21.18 -10.62 -7.40
C ILE A 212 22.63 -10.43 -7.83
N GLU A 213 22.83 -10.31 -9.14
CA GLU A 213 24.17 -10.13 -9.70
C GLU A 213 24.84 -8.83 -9.26
N ASP A 214 26.17 -8.90 -9.22
CA ASP A 214 27.14 -7.89 -8.83
C ASP A 214 26.86 -6.47 -9.37
N ASN A 215 26.28 -5.57 -8.56
CA ASN A 215 26.69 -4.14 -8.51
C ASN A 215 25.95 -3.24 -7.49
N TYR A 216 25.89 -3.62 -6.21
CA TYR A 216 25.19 -2.80 -5.22
C TYR A 216 25.99 -1.64 -4.61
N CYS A 217 27.30 -1.55 -4.86
CA CYS A 217 28.04 -0.38 -4.38
C CYS A 217 27.56 0.91 -5.05
N TYR A 218 26.82 0.84 -6.16
CA TYR A 218 26.35 2.01 -6.92
C TYR A 218 24.98 2.55 -6.47
N ASP A 219 24.29 1.92 -5.52
CA ASP A 219 23.04 2.48 -5.01
C ASP A 219 23.31 3.75 -4.19
N GLU A 220 22.40 4.73 -4.25
CA GLU A 220 22.58 5.97 -3.48
C GLU A 220 22.57 5.69 -1.98
N ILE A 221 21.58 4.92 -1.51
CA ILE A 221 21.41 4.52 -0.11
C ILE A 221 21.55 3.00 -0.05
N ARG A 222 22.44 2.51 0.82
CA ARG A 222 22.58 1.08 1.12
C ARG A 222 21.54 0.62 2.12
N ILE A 223 21.54 1.19 3.31
CA ILE A 223 20.58 0.85 4.36
C ILE A 223 19.87 2.11 4.81
N GLY A 224 18.55 2.02 4.94
CA GLY A 224 17.69 3.13 5.32
C GLY A 224 18.03 3.77 6.67
N TYR A 225 17.42 4.92 6.93
CA TYR A 225 17.76 5.85 8.01
C TYR A 225 17.32 5.44 9.42
N LYS A 226 16.80 4.21 9.55
CA LYS A 226 16.07 3.74 10.73
C LYS A 226 16.92 2.88 11.67
N TYR A 227 18.19 2.67 11.33
CA TYR A 227 19.08 1.75 12.04
C TYR A 227 20.25 2.48 12.73
N PRO A 228 20.63 2.04 13.95
CA PRO A 228 21.82 2.55 14.62
C PRO A 228 23.10 2.07 13.92
N LEU A 229 24.21 2.76 14.16
CA LEU A 229 25.51 2.51 13.51
C LEU A 229 26.00 1.07 13.65
N GLU A 230 25.75 0.44 14.81
CA GLU A 230 26.14 -0.95 15.04
C GLU A 230 25.41 -1.91 14.08
N ILE A 231 24.11 -1.67 13.84
CA ILE A 231 23.31 -2.43 12.88
C ILE A 231 23.74 -2.10 11.44
N LEU A 232 23.94 -0.83 11.11
CA LEU A 232 24.46 -0.44 9.79
C LEU A 232 25.77 -1.17 9.45
N LYS A 233 26.73 -1.21 10.38
CA LYS A 233 28.00 -1.94 10.20
C LYS A 233 27.80 -3.44 10.03
N LYS A 234 26.91 -4.03 10.84
CA LYS A 234 26.66 -5.48 10.84
C LYS A 234 26.02 -5.95 9.53
N TYR A 235 25.06 -5.19 9.00
CA TYR A 235 24.26 -5.61 7.85
C TYR A 235 24.76 -5.04 6.51
N SER A 236 25.37 -3.85 6.47
CA SER A 236 25.82 -3.23 5.22
C SER A 236 26.82 -4.12 4.48
N ASN A 237 27.79 -4.70 5.18
CA ASN A 237 28.80 -5.60 4.57
C ASN A 237 28.23 -6.97 4.15
N LYS A 238 27.05 -7.35 4.64
CA LYS A 238 26.38 -8.59 4.25
C LYS A 238 25.48 -8.39 3.03
N LEU A 239 24.91 -7.19 2.91
CA LEU A 239 23.97 -6.82 1.85
C LEU A 239 24.67 -6.17 0.65
N TYR A 240 25.83 -5.54 0.86
CA TYR A 240 26.49 -4.71 -0.14
C TYR A 240 27.97 -5.05 -0.26
N LYS A 241 28.48 -5.03 -1.49
CA LYS A 241 29.92 -5.01 -1.74
C LYS A 241 30.58 -3.77 -1.12
N PRO A 242 31.89 -3.80 -0.80
CA PRO A 242 32.61 -2.60 -0.37
C PRO A 242 32.53 -1.47 -1.40
N ASN A 243 32.48 -0.21 -0.93
CA ASN A 243 32.55 0.97 -1.79
C ASN A 243 33.94 1.09 -2.43
N ILE A 244 33.97 1.64 -3.65
CA ILE A 244 35.22 2.11 -4.28
C ILE A 244 35.61 3.46 -3.70
N LEU A 245 34.62 4.35 -3.56
CA LEU A 245 34.77 5.67 -2.98
C LEU A 245 34.84 5.57 -1.46
N TYR A 246 35.60 6.47 -0.84
CA TYR A 246 35.68 6.53 0.62
C TYR A 246 35.56 7.95 1.12
N PHE A 247 34.56 8.21 1.96
CA PHE A 247 34.38 9.49 2.61
C PHE A 247 35.26 9.57 3.85
N LYS A 248 36.36 10.31 3.81
CA LYS A 248 37.26 10.51 4.96
C LYS A 248 36.89 11.78 5.71
N HIS A 249 36.81 11.70 7.04
CA HIS A 249 36.42 12.84 7.89
C HIS A 249 37.16 12.85 9.23
N PRO A 250 37.48 14.02 9.82
CA PRO A 250 38.13 14.08 11.13
C PRO A 250 37.32 13.41 12.24
N ASN A 251 35.99 13.59 12.22
CA ASN A 251 35.08 12.86 13.10
C ASN A 251 34.85 11.43 12.58
N LYS A 252 35.44 10.44 13.26
CA LYS A 252 35.35 9.02 12.92
C LYS A 252 33.95 8.42 13.01
N TYR A 253 33.09 8.99 13.85
CA TYR A 253 31.69 8.58 13.90
C TYR A 253 30.97 8.96 12.60
N ILE A 254 31.11 10.22 12.16
CA ILE A 254 30.56 10.71 10.88
C ILE A 254 31.11 9.90 9.70
N GLU A 255 32.44 9.73 9.63
CA GLU A 255 33.11 8.89 8.63
C GLU A 255 32.47 7.50 8.56
N SER A 256 32.25 6.87 9.72
CA SER A 256 31.67 5.53 9.77
C SER A 256 30.21 5.50 9.34
N VAL A 257 29.38 6.45 9.76
CA VAL A 257 27.97 6.51 9.36
C VAL A 257 27.86 6.66 7.84
N ILE A 258 28.57 7.63 7.26
CA ILE A 258 28.47 7.94 5.82
C ILE A 258 28.91 6.74 4.97
N ASN A 259 30.05 6.12 5.28
CA ASN A 259 30.56 4.99 4.47
C ASN A 259 29.75 3.70 4.61
N ASN A 260 29.04 3.48 5.72
CA ASN A 260 28.19 2.28 5.87
C ASN A 260 26.79 2.48 5.26
N LYS A 261 26.35 3.73 5.13
CA LYS A 261 25.00 4.11 4.75
C LYS A 261 24.83 4.39 3.26
N TYR A 262 25.83 5.02 2.64
CA TYR A 262 25.75 5.42 1.23
C TYR A 262 26.62 4.51 0.37
N GLY A 263 26.13 4.17 -0.82
CA GLY A 263 26.95 3.59 -1.87
C GLY A 263 27.77 4.68 -2.59
N ASP A 264 28.62 4.29 -3.51
CA ASP A 264 29.47 5.16 -4.32
C ASP A 264 28.68 6.30 -4.99
N LYS A 265 27.51 6.02 -5.57
CA LYS A 265 26.65 7.07 -6.17
C LYS A 265 26.18 8.08 -5.12
N GLY A 266 25.77 7.62 -3.94
CA GLY A 266 25.38 8.48 -2.82
C GLY A 266 26.55 9.29 -2.29
N LEU A 267 27.73 8.68 -2.14
CA LEU A 267 28.97 9.37 -1.73
C LEU A 267 29.37 10.45 -2.73
N LYS A 268 29.26 10.17 -4.04
CA LYS A 268 29.52 11.14 -5.10
C LYS A 268 28.54 12.31 -5.05
N ARG A 269 27.24 12.03 -4.86
CA ARG A 269 26.19 13.06 -4.75
C ARG A 269 26.40 13.95 -3.51
N ILE A 270 26.74 13.37 -2.36
CA ILE A 270 27.12 14.10 -1.14
C ILE A 270 28.36 14.98 -1.41
N HIS A 271 29.39 14.44 -2.07
CA HIS A 271 30.59 15.19 -2.40
C HIS A 271 30.30 16.40 -3.30
N THR A 272 29.49 16.22 -4.34
CA THR A 272 29.04 17.31 -5.21
C THR A 272 28.28 18.37 -4.41
N TYR A 273 27.31 17.97 -3.59
CA TYR A 273 26.52 18.92 -2.79
C TYR A 273 27.36 19.78 -1.85
N LEU A 274 28.24 19.15 -1.07
CA LEU A 274 29.10 19.84 -0.11
C LEU A 274 30.16 20.73 -0.80
N LYS A 275 30.52 20.45 -2.06
CA LYS A 275 31.48 21.26 -2.84
C LYS A 275 30.84 22.55 -3.38
N TYR A 276 29.55 22.52 -3.71
CA TYR A 276 28.82 23.64 -4.32
C TYR A 276 27.90 24.37 -3.33
N ASP A 277 28.27 24.36 -2.05
CA ASP A 277 27.67 25.14 -0.96
C ASP A 277 26.13 25.07 -0.89
N GLY A 278 25.57 23.89 -1.17
CA GLY A 278 24.13 23.67 -1.05
C GLY A 278 23.25 24.25 -2.15
N MET A 279 23.79 24.74 -3.27
CA MET A 279 23.01 25.32 -4.38
C MET A 279 22.06 24.36 -5.10
N ILE A 280 22.09 23.06 -4.79
CA ILE A 280 21.18 22.06 -5.37
C ILE A 280 19.97 21.88 -4.43
N SER A 281 18.83 22.50 -4.79
CA SER A 281 17.58 22.47 -4.02
C SER A 281 16.96 21.08 -3.86
N SER A 282 17.29 20.11 -4.73
CA SER A 282 16.70 18.76 -4.76
C SER A 282 17.39 17.72 -3.87
N ILE A 283 18.28 18.14 -2.96
CA ILE A 283 19.01 17.23 -2.06
C ILE A 283 18.37 17.11 -0.68
N ASN A 284 17.31 17.88 -0.39
CA ASN A 284 16.55 17.75 0.84
C ASN A 284 16.06 16.31 1.11
N ASP A 285 15.79 15.46 0.12
CA ASP A 285 15.32 14.08 0.38
C ASP A 285 16.43 13.08 0.69
N LEU A 286 17.62 13.26 0.11
CA LEU A 286 18.83 12.51 0.53
C LEU A 286 19.39 13.03 1.84
N CYS A 287 19.09 14.30 2.16
CA CYS A 287 19.56 15.01 3.32
C CYS A 287 18.57 15.17 4.48
N GLN A 288 17.30 14.82 4.32
CA GLN A 288 16.28 14.86 5.38
C GLN A 288 16.70 14.09 6.65
N PRO A 289 17.55 13.05 6.56
CA PRO A 289 18.05 12.34 7.76
C PRO A 289 19.33 12.94 8.35
N PHE A 290 19.77 14.11 7.87
CA PHE A 290 20.84 14.90 8.47
C PHE A 290 20.35 15.65 9.72
N ASP A 291 19.04 15.66 10.00
CA ASP A 291 18.48 16.12 11.28
C ASP A 291 18.88 15.24 12.47
N ILE A 292 19.26 13.98 12.22
CA ILE A 292 19.87 13.13 13.26
C ILE A 292 21.26 13.67 13.68
N TYR A 293 21.91 14.50 12.83
CA TYR A 293 23.32 14.83 12.93
C TYR A 293 23.70 16.33 12.87
N LYS A 294 22.72 17.24 12.77
CA LYS A 294 22.83 18.72 12.78
C LYS A 294 23.83 19.34 11.78
N LYS A 295 23.29 20.10 10.82
CA LYS A 295 23.91 21.11 9.93
C LYS A 295 25.00 20.66 8.92
N PRO A 296 25.16 21.34 7.77
CA PRO A 296 26.31 21.17 6.86
C PRO A 296 27.68 21.51 7.48
N GLU A 297 27.72 22.43 8.46
CA GLU A 297 28.95 22.92 9.12
C GLU A 297 29.79 21.79 9.79
N THR A 298 29.15 20.73 10.29
CA THR A 298 29.78 19.54 10.92
C THR A 298 30.49 18.61 9.93
N TYR A 299 30.30 18.81 8.63
CA TYR A 299 30.88 18.00 7.55
C TYR A 299 32.01 18.72 6.81
N SER A 300 32.46 19.88 7.33
CA SER A 300 33.64 20.57 6.84
C SER A 300 34.90 19.70 6.96
N ASN A 301 35.91 19.97 6.13
CA ASN A 301 37.21 19.27 6.16
C ASN A 301 37.18 17.76 5.80
N TYR A 302 36.16 17.31 5.08
CA TYR A 302 36.12 15.95 4.52
C TYR A 302 37.00 15.82 3.27
N LYS A 303 37.35 14.58 2.91
CA LYS A 303 37.97 14.23 1.62
C LYS A 303 37.27 13.01 1.03
N LEU A 304 36.85 13.08 -0.23
CA LEU A 304 36.43 11.90 -0.97
C LEU A 304 37.67 11.25 -1.61
N LEU A 305 38.01 10.04 -1.19
CA LEU A 305 39.12 9.28 -1.76
C LEU A 305 38.65 8.46 -2.96
N ASN A 306 39.58 8.16 -3.86
CA ASN A 306 39.39 7.35 -5.08
C ASN A 306 38.43 7.97 -6.11
N ASP A 307 38.06 9.24 -5.97
CA ASP A 307 37.16 9.93 -6.90
C ASP A 307 37.73 10.02 -8.32
N ASN A 308 39.06 10.08 -8.44
CA ASN A 308 39.79 10.15 -9.69
C ASN A 308 39.79 8.83 -10.50
N ILE A 309 39.56 7.69 -9.84
CA ILE A 309 39.56 6.36 -10.48
C ILE A 309 38.16 5.75 -10.55
N TYR A 310 37.18 6.37 -9.88
CA TYR A 310 35.79 5.95 -9.93
C TYR A 310 35.22 6.17 -11.34
N LYS A 311 34.66 5.10 -11.90
CA LYS A 311 33.85 5.15 -13.10
C LYS A 311 32.46 4.70 -12.71
N GLU A 312 31.50 5.61 -12.83
CA GLU A 312 30.09 5.25 -12.70
C GLU A 312 29.77 4.23 -13.79
N LYS A 313 29.38 3.03 -13.38
CA LYS A 313 28.83 2.05 -14.31
C LYS A 313 27.37 2.42 -14.50
N ASP A 314 26.95 2.43 -15.76
CA ASP A 314 25.54 2.53 -16.09
C ASP A 314 24.85 1.28 -15.56
N CYS A 315 24.27 1.41 -14.36
CA CYS A 315 23.40 0.39 -13.83
C CYS A 315 22.10 0.62 -14.57
N ASN A 316 21.84 -0.15 -15.63
CA ASN A 316 20.52 -0.21 -16.24
C ASN A 316 19.52 -0.52 -15.11
N HIS A 317 18.90 0.54 -14.62
CA HIS A 317 17.97 0.50 -13.53
C HIS A 317 16.63 0.13 -14.17
N TYR A 318 16.01 -0.92 -13.64
CA TYR A 318 14.62 -1.25 -13.94
C TYR A 318 14.37 -1.69 -15.39
N LYS A 319 14.93 -2.82 -15.83
CA LYS A 319 14.10 -3.68 -16.69
C LYS A 319 13.06 -4.31 -15.78
N LEU A 320 11.98 -3.58 -15.58
CA LEU A 320 10.70 -4.11 -15.11
C LEU A 320 10.27 -5.11 -16.17
N TYR A 321 9.96 -6.33 -15.76
CA TYR A 321 9.24 -7.19 -16.67
C TYR A 321 7.81 -6.68 -16.61
N GLU A 322 7.33 -6.07 -17.70
CA GLU A 322 5.91 -6.04 -18.02
C GLU A 322 5.49 -7.51 -18.14
N ASN A 323 5.13 -8.12 -17.01
CA ASN A 323 4.72 -9.50 -16.97
C ASN A 323 3.24 -9.51 -16.64
N SER A 324 2.45 -9.83 -17.66
CA SER A 324 1.02 -10.05 -17.57
C SER A 324 0.62 -11.05 -16.47
N GLU A 325 1.57 -11.85 -15.96
CA GLU A 325 1.35 -12.80 -14.86
C GLU A 325 1.57 -12.20 -13.44
N LEU A 326 1.81 -10.90 -13.31
CA LEU A 326 1.90 -10.22 -12.01
C LEU A 326 0.51 -9.79 -11.51
N TRP A 327 -0.27 -10.75 -11.02
CA TRP A 327 -1.64 -10.52 -10.52
C TRP A 327 -2.00 -11.45 -9.35
N MET A 328 -3.05 -11.11 -8.60
CA MET A 328 -3.43 -11.79 -7.36
C MET A 328 -3.87 -13.26 -7.53
N GLY A 329 -4.24 -13.69 -8.73
CA GLY A 329 -4.63 -15.07 -9.00
C GLY A 329 -3.50 -16.01 -9.42
N ASN A 330 -2.28 -15.50 -9.51
CA ASN A 330 -1.12 -16.31 -9.86
C ASN A 330 -0.75 -17.24 -8.67
N LYS A 331 -0.91 -18.54 -8.87
CA LYS A 331 -0.61 -19.58 -7.85
C LYS A 331 0.86 -19.75 -7.51
N ASP A 332 1.76 -19.27 -8.36
CA ASP A 332 3.18 -19.22 -8.04
C ASP A 332 3.51 -18.02 -7.12
N LEU A 333 2.62 -17.02 -7.04
CA LEU A 333 2.73 -15.85 -6.16
C LEU A 333 1.90 -15.96 -4.88
N PHE A 334 0.70 -16.56 -4.94
CA PHE A 334 -0.26 -16.63 -3.82
C PHE A 334 -0.74 -18.06 -3.58
N ASN A 335 -0.84 -18.47 -2.31
CA ASN A 335 -1.31 -19.80 -1.94
C ASN A 335 -2.84 -19.87 -1.76
N LEU A 336 -3.57 -19.60 -2.84
CA LEU A 336 -5.03 -19.60 -2.83
C LEU A 336 -5.59 -20.99 -3.15
N ASN A 337 -6.57 -21.44 -2.38
CA ASN A 337 -7.17 -22.78 -2.52
C ASN A 337 -8.25 -22.88 -3.61
N PHE A 338 -8.37 -21.86 -4.47
CA PHE A 338 -9.31 -21.81 -5.59
C PHE A 338 -8.63 -21.28 -6.86
N ASN A 339 -9.24 -21.53 -8.00
CA ASN A 339 -8.78 -21.02 -9.29
C ASN A 339 -9.41 -19.66 -9.55
N MET A 340 -8.58 -18.67 -9.88
CA MET A 340 -9.05 -17.40 -10.38
C MET A 340 -9.06 -17.40 -11.91
N LYS A 341 -9.97 -16.61 -12.48
CA LYS A 341 -9.97 -16.27 -13.90
C LYS A 341 -9.40 -14.87 -14.07
N ARG A 342 -8.77 -14.60 -15.20
CA ARG A 342 -8.50 -13.24 -15.62
C ARG A 342 -9.65 -12.77 -16.49
N TYR A 343 -10.17 -11.57 -16.24
CA TYR A 343 -11.14 -10.94 -17.13
C TYR A 343 -10.36 -9.97 -18.02
N ASP A 344 -9.88 -10.50 -19.14
CA ASP A 344 -9.19 -9.71 -20.15
C ASP A 344 -10.26 -9.09 -21.07
N PHE A 345 -10.45 -7.78 -20.94
CA PHE A 345 -10.94 -6.98 -22.06
C PHE A 345 -9.66 -6.48 -22.73
N ASP A 346 -9.45 -6.79 -24.01
CA ASP A 346 -8.17 -6.54 -24.71
C ASP A 346 -7.74 -5.06 -24.51
N ASP A 347 -6.68 -4.86 -23.70
CA ASP A 347 -6.14 -3.54 -23.29
C ASP A 347 -5.51 -2.78 -24.48
N ASP A 348 -5.30 -3.44 -25.62
CA ASP A 348 -4.77 -2.86 -26.85
C ASP A 348 -5.84 -2.10 -27.66
N ASP A 349 -7.12 -2.22 -27.32
CA ASP A 349 -8.17 -1.63 -28.13
C ASP A 349 -8.71 -0.34 -27.52
N ASP A 350 -8.69 0.67 -28.37
CA ASP A 350 -9.58 1.83 -28.38
C ASP A 350 -11.09 1.45 -28.26
N ASP A 351 -11.47 0.17 -28.04
CA ASP A 351 -12.83 -0.40 -28.07
C ASP A 351 -13.78 0.15 -27.00
N ILE A 352 -13.31 0.46 -25.78
CA ILE A 352 -14.16 1.17 -24.80
C ILE A 352 -14.51 2.58 -25.34
N TYR A 353 -13.62 3.18 -26.14
CA TYR A 353 -13.84 4.46 -26.82
C TYR A 353 -14.52 4.33 -28.20
N GLU A 354 -14.60 3.13 -28.77
CA GLU A 354 -15.30 2.87 -30.05
C GLU A 354 -16.82 2.81 -29.89
N TYR A 355 -17.33 2.58 -28.68
CA TYR A 355 -18.78 2.58 -28.49
C TYR A 355 -19.36 3.97 -28.76
N SER A 356 -20.18 4.06 -29.80
CA SER A 356 -21.02 5.24 -29.97
C SER A 356 -22.02 5.35 -28.82
N TYR A 357 -22.48 6.56 -28.54
CA TYR A 357 -23.52 6.80 -27.54
C TYR A 357 -24.78 5.94 -27.79
N GLU A 358 -25.18 5.77 -29.05
CA GLU A 358 -26.30 4.92 -29.43
C GLU A 358 -26.04 3.44 -29.14
N MET A 359 -24.82 2.95 -29.36
CA MET A 359 -24.43 1.59 -29.01
C MET A 359 -24.53 1.35 -27.51
N LEU A 360 -23.99 2.26 -26.68
CA LEU A 360 -24.09 2.10 -25.24
C LEU A 360 -25.51 2.23 -24.71
N LEU A 361 -26.35 3.09 -25.28
CA LEU A 361 -27.78 3.13 -24.95
C LEU A 361 -28.45 1.79 -25.25
N ASN A 362 -28.21 1.23 -26.44
CA ASN A 362 -28.77 -0.07 -26.81
C ASN A 362 -28.28 -1.20 -25.89
N LEU A 363 -27.01 -1.17 -25.48
CA LEU A 363 -26.47 -2.10 -24.48
C LEU A 363 -27.16 -1.90 -23.13
N SER A 364 -27.27 -0.67 -22.63
CA SER A 364 -27.96 -0.34 -21.38
C SER A 364 -29.41 -0.85 -21.38
N ASP A 365 -30.18 -0.52 -22.42
CA ASP A 365 -31.56 -0.96 -22.57
C ASP A 365 -31.66 -2.50 -22.59
N THR A 366 -30.77 -3.15 -23.35
CA THR A 366 -30.71 -4.62 -23.41
C THR A 366 -30.39 -5.22 -22.04
N PHE A 367 -29.48 -4.62 -21.27
CA PHE A 367 -29.14 -5.08 -19.92
C PHE A 367 -30.34 -4.95 -18.99
N ILE A 368 -31.01 -3.79 -19.02
CA ILE A 368 -32.19 -3.51 -18.20
C ILE A 368 -33.30 -4.52 -18.51
N GLU A 369 -33.62 -4.72 -19.78
CA GLU A 369 -34.70 -5.63 -20.19
C GLU A 369 -34.41 -7.09 -19.80
N LYS A 370 -33.18 -7.57 -20.03
CA LYS A 370 -32.85 -8.98 -19.81
C LYS A 370 -32.52 -9.32 -18.36
N TYR A 371 -31.82 -8.45 -17.65
CA TYR A 371 -31.23 -8.75 -16.35
C TYR A 371 -31.81 -7.93 -15.20
N LEU A 372 -32.35 -6.74 -15.46
CA LEU A 372 -32.98 -5.89 -14.44
C LEU A 372 -34.51 -5.82 -14.53
N ASN A 373 -35.15 -6.76 -15.24
CA ASN A 373 -36.61 -6.92 -15.17
C ASN A 373 -37.05 -7.40 -13.78
N ASP A 374 -38.34 -7.23 -13.47
CA ASP A 374 -38.92 -7.49 -12.15
C ASP A 374 -38.62 -8.89 -11.57
N ILE A 375 -38.46 -9.90 -12.43
CA ILE A 375 -38.20 -11.28 -12.02
C ILE A 375 -36.72 -11.46 -11.71
N GLU A 376 -35.85 -11.02 -12.61
CA GLU A 376 -34.41 -11.19 -12.51
C GLU A 376 -33.82 -10.30 -11.42
N LEU A 377 -34.25 -9.04 -11.36
CA LEU A 377 -33.83 -8.08 -10.34
C LEU A 377 -34.04 -8.61 -8.93
N LEU A 378 -35.19 -9.23 -8.64
CA LEU A 378 -35.46 -9.78 -7.30
C LEU A 378 -34.55 -10.95 -6.94
N LYS A 379 -34.10 -11.74 -7.91
CA LYS A 379 -33.13 -12.83 -7.67
C LYS A 379 -31.74 -12.26 -7.40
N ILE A 380 -31.33 -11.29 -8.21
CA ILE A 380 -30.07 -10.55 -8.05
C ILE A 380 -30.00 -9.89 -6.68
N LEU A 381 -31.03 -9.13 -6.30
CA LEU A 381 -31.07 -8.43 -5.02
C LEU A 381 -31.01 -9.39 -3.83
N LYS A 382 -31.70 -10.52 -3.87
CA LYS A 382 -31.72 -11.49 -2.77
C LYS A 382 -30.44 -12.31 -2.61
N ASP A 383 -29.68 -12.50 -3.67
CA ASP A 383 -28.43 -13.28 -3.65
C ASP A 383 -27.47 -12.79 -4.72
N TYR A 384 -26.41 -12.11 -4.29
CA TYR A 384 -25.38 -11.62 -5.20
C TYR A 384 -24.67 -12.76 -5.97
N ASN A 385 -24.67 -14.00 -5.47
CA ASN A 385 -24.07 -15.11 -6.23
C ASN A 385 -24.88 -15.41 -7.49
N TYR A 386 -26.18 -15.11 -7.53
CA TYR A 386 -27.01 -15.32 -8.71
C TYR A 386 -26.49 -14.54 -9.92
N ILE A 387 -26.14 -13.25 -9.75
CA ILE A 387 -25.61 -12.45 -10.87
C ILE A 387 -24.17 -12.85 -11.22
N ILE A 388 -23.37 -13.27 -10.24
CA ILE A 388 -22.02 -13.80 -10.49
C ILE A 388 -22.08 -15.10 -11.30
N ASP A 389 -22.98 -16.02 -10.94
CA ASP A 389 -23.19 -17.28 -11.64
C ASP A 389 -23.71 -17.04 -13.06
N LYS A 390 -24.64 -16.08 -13.23
CA LYS A 390 -25.07 -15.66 -14.56
C LYS A 390 -23.91 -15.10 -15.38
N TYR A 391 -23.16 -14.16 -14.83
CA TYR A 391 -22.02 -13.56 -15.50
C TYR A 391 -21.02 -14.65 -15.94
N ASN A 392 -20.75 -15.65 -15.11
CA ASN A 392 -19.83 -16.75 -15.44
C ASN A 392 -20.32 -17.70 -16.55
N ASN A 393 -21.63 -17.75 -16.83
CA ASN A 393 -22.23 -18.72 -17.75
C ASN A 393 -22.91 -18.09 -18.97
N ASP A 394 -23.07 -16.77 -18.99
CA ASP A 394 -23.71 -16.04 -20.08
C ASP A 394 -22.68 -15.22 -20.87
N ASN A 395 -22.34 -15.69 -22.07
CA ASN A 395 -21.38 -15.03 -22.96
C ASN A 395 -21.79 -13.58 -23.29
N LEU A 396 -23.09 -13.26 -23.27
CA LEU A 396 -23.54 -11.89 -23.51
C LEU A 396 -23.11 -10.96 -22.36
N LEU A 397 -23.21 -11.41 -21.11
CA LEU A 397 -22.77 -10.64 -19.94
C LEU A 397 -21.25 -10.39 -19.92
N GLN A 398 -20.47 -11.32 -20.48
CA GLN A 398 -19.01 -11.20 -20.61
C GLN A 398 -18.59 -10.39 -21.83
N SER A 399 -19.51 -10.00 -22.72
CA SER A 399 -19.15 -9.52 -24.06
C SER A 399 -18.65 -8.09 -24.11
N ASN A 400 -18.84 -7.30 -23.05
CA ASN A 400 -18.52 -5.88 -23.06
C ASN A 400 -18.29 -5.32 -21.65
N TYR A 401 -17.55 -4.21 -21.61
CA TYR A 401 -17.14 -3.55 -20.39
C TYR A 401 -18.32 -2.93 -19.60
N LEU A 402 -19.33 -2.37 -20.29
CA LEU A 402 -20.53 -1.80 -19.64
C LEU A 402 -21.24 -2.85 -18.77
N TYR A 403 -21.40 -4.07 -19.27
CA TYR A 403 -22.06 -5.16 -18.54
C TYR A 403 -21.21 -5.66 -17.38
N TYR A 404 -19.89 -5.73 -17.55
CA TYR A 404 -18.97 -6.08 -16.47
C TYR A 404 -19.10 -5.14 -15.28
N ILE A 405 -19.06 -3.82 -15.52
CA ILE A 405 -19.26 -2.82 -14.47
C ILE A 405 -20.67 -2.88 -13.89
N SER A 406 -21.69 -3.01 -14.75
CA SER A 406 -23.09 -3.12 -14.32
C SER A 406 -23.32 -4.33 -13.40
N VAL A 407 -22.65 -5.45 -13.65
CA VAL A 407 -22.67 -6.63 -12.76
C VAL A 407 -22.01 -6.32 -11.41
N LYS A 408 -20.87 -5.64 -11.37
CA LYS A 408 -20.25 -5.21 -10.09
C LYS A 408 -21.18 -4.30 -9.30
N CYS A 409 -21.84 -3.36 -9.95
CA CYS A 409 -22.86 -2.52 -9.33
C CYS A 409 -24.06 -3.35 -8.84
N CYS A 410 -24.55 -4.33 -9.60
CA CYS A 410 -25.61 -5.25 -9.15
C CYS A 410 -25.21 -6.01 -7.88
N ILE A 411 -23.95 -6.44 -7.77
CA ILE A 411 -23.42 -7.07 -6.55
C ILE A 411 -23.48 -6.08 -5.39
N LEU A 412 -22.99 -4.85 -5.56
CA LEU A 412 -23.09 -3.81 -4.51
C LEU A 412 -24.54 -3.54 -4.10
N GLY A 413 -25.46 -3.49 -5.06
CA GLY A 413 -26.88 -3.30 -4.79
C GLY A 413 -27.49 -4.44 -3.99
N SER A 414 -27.13 -5.69 -4.30
CA SER A 414 -27.53 -6.86 -3.50
C SER A 414 -26.95 -6.82 -2.08
N LEU A 415 -25.68 -6.42 -1.94
CA LEU A 415 -25.05 -6.28 -0.62
C LEU A 415 -25.76 -5.23 0.24
N ILE A 416 -26.10 -4.07 -0.35
CA ILE A 416 -26.88 -3.02 0.33
C ILE A 416 -28.28 -3.52 0.68
N TYR A 417 -28.97 -4.17 -0.26
CA TYR A 417 -30.33 -4.66 -0.07
C TYR A 417 -30.47 -5.67 1.07
N ASN A 418 -29.44 -6.47 1.33
CA ASN A 418 -29.44 -7.46 2.42
C ASN A 418 -28.67 -6.96 3.67
N ASP A 419 -28.45 -5.65 3.82
CA ASP A 419 -27.76 -5.04 4.97
C ASP A 419 -26.40 -5.69 5.28
N HIS A 420 -25.62 -6.01 4.25
CA HIS A 420 -24.26 -6.51 4.43
C HIS A 420 -23.36 -5.45 5.08
N ASN A 421 -22.22 -5.93 5.55
CA ASN A 421 -21.24 -5.11 6.24
C ASN A 421 -20.81 -3.88 5.39
N LYS A 422 -21.04 -2.69 5.93
CA LYS A 422 -20.77 -1.40 5.28
C LYS A 422 -19.30 -1.20 4.92
N PHE A 423 -18.38 -1.80 5.67
CA PHE A 423 -16.95 -1.71 5.37
C PHE A 423 -16.60 -2.49 4.11
N ILE A 424 -17.18 -3.67 3.95
CA ILE A 424 -17.02 -4.46 2.72
C ILE A 424 -17.60 -3.68 1.54
N ILE A 425 -18.81 -3.14 1.65
CA ILE A 425 -19.45 -2.35 0.57
C ILE A 425 -18.58 -1.14 0.19
N TYR A 426 -18.03 -0.44 1.19
CA TYR A 426 -17.09 0.66 0.97
C TYR A 426 -15.84 0.22 0.19
N ILE A 427 -15.14 -0.82 0.64
CA ILE A 427 -13.92 -1.31 -0.02
C ILE A 427 -14.23 -1.71 -1.46
N LEU A 428 -15.30 -2.48 -1.69
CA LEU A 428 -15.70 -2.90 -3.03
C LEU A 428 -16.07 -1.71 -3.93
N THR A 429 -16.70 -0.67 -3.39
CA THR A 429 -16.98 0.59 -4.10
C THR A 429 -15.69 1.31 -4.49
N GLN A 430 -14.70 1.37 -3.59
CA GLN A 430 -13.39 1.95 -3.90
C GLN A 430 -12.64 1.15 -4.96
N MET A 431 -12.76 -0.19 -4.97
CA MET A 431 -12.18 -1.02 -6.04
C MET A 431 -12.78 -0.65 -7.41
N ILE A 432 -14.11 -0.46 -7.51
CA ILE A 432 -14.71 0.00 -8.78
C ILE A 432 -14.18 1.39 -9.14
N ASN A 433 -14.18 2.34 -8.21
CA ASN A 433 -13.76 3.71 -8.51
C ASN A 433 -12.29 3.76 -8.98
N HIS A 434 -11.39 3.09 -8.27
CA HIS A 434 -9.95 3.16 -8.55
C HIS A 434 -9.56 2.44 -9.84
N TYR A 435 -10.03 1.20 -10.08
CA TYR A 435 -9.59 0.40 -11.24
C TYR A 435 -10.44 0.61 -12.49
N GLU A 436 -11.73 0.89 -12.31
CA GLU A 436 -12.68 1.02 -13.43
C GLU A 436 -12.92 2.48 -13.81
N HIS A 437 -12.31 3.42 -13.06
CA HIS A 437 -12.45 4.87 -13.26
C HIS A 437 -13.91 5.33 -13.30
N ILE A 438 -14.77 4.65 -12.55
CA ILE A 438 -16.17 5.02 -12.37
C ILE A 438 -16.26 5.93 -11.16
N ASN A 439 -16.63 7.19 -11.40
CA ASN A 439 -16.81 8.19 -10.37
C ASN A 439 -18.01 7.85 -9.47
N MET A 440 -17.73 7.12 -8.41
CA MET A 440 -18.72 6.71 -7.42
C MET A 440 -18.16 6.66 -6.00
N TYR A 441 -19.03 6.90 -5.03
CA TYR A 441 -18.71 6.83 -3.62
C TYR A 441 -19.89 6.23 -2.83
N TYR A 442 -19.59 5.59 -1.70
CA TYR A 442 -20.60 4.96 -0.84
C TYR A 442 -20.74 5.76 0.46
N LYS A 443 -21.95 6.25 0.77
CA LYS A 443 -22.29 6.95 2.03
C LYS A 443 -22.81 5.96 3.08
N PRO A 444 -21.99 5.60 4.11
CA PRO A 444 -22.37 4.57 5.08
C PRO A 444 -23.54 4.95 5.99
N GLN A 445 -23.81 6.25 6.17
CA GLN A 445 -24.91 6.74 7.02
C GLN A 445 -26.28 6.51 6.36
N GLU A 446 -26.32 6.67 5.04
CA GLU A 446 -27.51 6.50 4.23
C GLU A 446 -27.63 5.04 3.76
N ASN A 447 -26.51 4.30 3.73
CA ASN A 447 -26.38 2.99 3.10
C ASN A 447 -26.63 3.03 1.59
N GLU A 448 -26.10 4.08 0.94
CA GLU A 448 -26.41 4.40 -0.45
C GLU A 448 -25.13 4.69 -1.24
N ILE A 449 -25.17 4.43 -2.54
CA ILE A 449 -24.08 4.71 -3.48
C ILE A 449 -24.44 5.90 -4.35
N TYR A 450 -23.50 6.81 -4.53
CA TYR A 450 -23.64 8.01 -5.33
C TYR A 450 -22.65 8.00 -6.49
N PHE A 451 -23.15 8.26 -7.68
CA PHE A 451 -22.37 8.52 -8.89
C PHE A 451 -22.24 10.03 -9.12
N TYR A 452 -21.15 10.48 -9.73
CA TYR A 452 -20.94 11.90 -10.03
C TYR A 452 -20.13 12.13 -11.30
N ASN A 453 -20.11 13.37 -11.78
CA ASN A 453 -19.43 13.76 -13.03
C ASN A 453 -18.21 14.64 -12.74
N ASN A 454 -17.11 14.08 -12.23
CA ASN A 454 -15.83 14.81 -12.16
C ASN A 454 -14.68 13.92 -12.66
N GLY A 455 -14.10 14.25 -13.83
CA GLY A 455 -12.77 13.76 -14.22
C GLY A 455 -12.59 12.25 -14.41
N GLY A 456 -13.60 11.53 -14.90
CA GLY A 456 -13.39 10.16 -15.39
C GLY A 456 -12.52 10.13 -16.66
N ARG A 457 -12.03 8.95 -17.09
CA ARG A 457 -11.24 8.82 -18.33
C ARG A 457 -11.97 9.49 -19.52
N ASN A 458 -11.37 10.59 -19.99
CA ASN A 458 -11.62 11.43 -21.18
C ASN A 458 -12.73 12.51 -21.18
N ASP A 459 -12.26 13.73 -21.46
CA ASP A 459 -12.98 14.95 -21.84
C ASP A 459 -13.62 14.89 -23.25
N ASP A 460 -13.43 13.79 -23.99
CA ASP A 460 -13.87 13.62 -25.39
C ASP A 460 -15.21 12.89 -25.54
N TRP A 461 -15.88 12.53 -24.44
CA TRP A 461 -17.20 11.92 -24.46
C TRP A 461 -18.31 12.93 -24.15
N PRO A 462 -19.40 12.99 -24.93
CA PRO A 462 -20.51 13.91 -24.67
C PRO A 462 -21.30 13.57 -23.38
N PHE A 463 -20.99 12.44 -22.73
CA PHE A 463 -21.65 11.93 -21.54
C PHE A 463 -20.64 11.15 -20.68
N SER A 464 -20.67 11.28 -19.36
CA SER A 464 -19.77 10.50 -18.50
C SER A 464 -20.20 9.03 -18.49
N LEU A 465 -19.25 8.11 -18.63
CA LEU A 465 -19.48 6.67 -18.47
C LEU A 465 -20.15 6.35 -17.13
N SER A 466 -19.77 7.07 -16.06
CA SER A 466 -20.37 6.94 -14.73
C SER A 466 -21.86 7.25 -14.72
N LYS A 467 -22.32 8.25 -15.49
CA LYS A 467 -23.74 8.55 -15.63
C LYS A 467 -24.47 7.47 -16.43
N MET A 468 -23.86 6.92 -17.47
CA MET A 468 -24.46 5.81 -18.23
C MET A 468 -24.62 4.55 -17.37
N ILE A 469 -23.60 4.20 -16.60
CA ILE A 469 -23.67 3.10 -15.64
C ILE A 469 -24.76 3.37 -14.62
N TRP A 470 -24.80 4.58 -14.04
CA TRP A 470 -25.86 4.98 -13.12
C TRP A 470 -27.24 4.80 -13.74
N GLU A 471 -27.49 5.31 -14.95
CA GLU A 471 -28.80 5.16 -15.63
C GLU A 471 -29.14 3.68 -15.88
N THR A 472 -28.15 2.86 -16.23
CA THR A 472 -28.31 1.41 -16.42
C THR A 472 -28.76 0.74 -15.12
N VAL A 473 -28.04 0.99 -14.02
CA VAL A 473 -28.28 0.32 -12.73
C VAL A 473 -29.36 1.00 -11.91
N TRP A 474 -29.80 2.21 -12.28
CA TRP A 474 -30.97 2.88 -11.69
C TRP A 474 -32.26 2.07 -11.89
N GLY A 475 -32.29 1.14 -12.85
CA GLY A 475 -33.34 0.11 -12.94
C GLY A 475 -33.54 -0.68 -11.65
N ILE A 476 -32.50 -0.82 -10.82
CA ILE A 476 -32.55 -1.42 -9.48
C ILE A 476 -33.41 -0.56 -8.55
N THR A 477 -33.21 0.76 -8.55
CA THR A 477 -33.90 1.71 -7.66
C THR A 477 -35.38 1.94 -8.00
N ASN A 478 -35.80 1.70 -9.24
CA ASN A 478 -37.11 2.17 -9.70
C ASN A 478 -38.26 1.16 -9.57
N LYS A 479 -38.05 -0.03 -8.97
CA LYS A 479 -39.10 -1.08 -8.98
C LYS A 479 -39.38 -1.87 -7.70
N LYS A 480 -38.59 -1.76 -6.62
CA LYS A 480 -38.88 -2.39 -5.30
C LYS A 480 -37.85 -2.10 -4.19
N SER A 481 -36.67 -1.58 -4.53
CA SER A 481 -35.67 -1.12 -3.57
C SER A 481 -35.58 0.39 -3.69
N GLU A 482 -36.33 1.13 -2.88
CA GLU A 482 -36.16 2.58 -2.81
C GLU A 482 -34.68 2.88 -2.45
N SER A 483 -34.06 3.77 -3.23
CA SER A 483 -32.85 4.54 -2.90
C SER A 483 -31.46 3.87 -2.76
N ILE A 484 -31.14 2.77 -3.44
CA ILE A 484 -29.77 2.20 -3.39
C ILE A 484 -28.71 3.06 -4.13
N PHE A 485 -29.01 3.50 -5.35
CA PHE A 485 -28.08 4.24 -6.21
C PHE A 485 -28.61 5.65 -6.45
N TRP A 486 -27.74 6.65 -6.44
CA TRP A 486 -28.06 8.05 -6.64
C TRP A 486 -27.06 8.72 -7.58
N PHE A 487 -27.46 9.87 -8.12
CA PHE A 487 -26.58 10.74 -8.88
C PHE A 487 -26.42 12.07 -8.16
N ASP A 488 -25.19 12.45 -7.86
CA ASP A 488 -24.82 13.71 -7.23
C ASP A 488 -24.28 14.69 -8.27
N PRO A 489 -25.11 15.61 -8.79
CA PRO A 489 -24.67 16.59 -9.78
C PRO A 489 -23.79 17.70 -9.18
N ASN A 490 -23.67 17.77 -7.85
CA ASN A 490 -22.98 18.85 -7.14
C ASN A 490 -21.73 18.34 -6.40
N ALA A 491 -21.24 17.14 -6.71
CA ALA A 491 -20.05 16.60 -6.08
C ALA A 491 -18.86 17.56 -6.31
N PRO A 492 -18.15 18.00 -5.26
CA PRO A 492 -17.00 18.91 -5.39
C PRO A 492 -15.87 18.30 -6.23
N GLU A 493 -15.18 19.14 -7.00
CA GLU A 493 -14.02 18.77 -7.84
C GLU A 493 -12.98 17.99 -7.01
N SER A 494 -12.46 16.90 -7.58
CA SER A 494 -11.56 15.94 -6.94
C SER A 494 -10.23 16.53 -6.44
N ASP A 495 -9.94 17.79 -6.76
CA ASP A 495 -8.72 18.48 -6.36
C ASP A 495 -8.79 19.16 -4.98
N GLN A 496 -9.87 18.92 -4.19
CA GLN A 496 -10.05 19.51 -2.86
C GLN A 496 -10.17 18.52 -1.69
N TYR A 497 -9.63 17.30 -1.78
CA TYR A 497 -9.65 16.35 -0.64
C TYR A 497 -8.29 15.86 -0.18
#